data_AF-A0A8C5Y3V3-F1
#
_entry.id   AF-A0A8C5Y3V3-F1
#
_cell.length_a   1.000
_cell.length_b   1.000
_cell.length_c   1.000
_cell.angle_alpha   90.00
_cell.angle_beta   90.00
_cell.angle_gamma   90.00
#
_symmetry.space_group_name_H-M   'P 1'
#
loop_
_entity.id
_entity.type
_entity.pdbx_description
1 polymer ?
#
loop_
_entity_poly.entity_id
_entity_poly.type
_entity_poly.pdbx_seq_one_letter_code
_entity_poly.pdbx_strand_id
1 'polypeptide(L)'
;MRLREPLLGGSAAMPGASLQRACRLLVAVCALHLGVTLVYYLAGRDLSRLPQLVGVPTPLQGGSNGAAAIGQPSRELRSGGARPPPPLGASSEPRPGRDSSRGADSGPRPASNLTALPLPRTTVLPACPEESPLLVGPMLIEFNMPVDLGLVGKLNPKVKVGGRYTPKECVSPHKVAIIIPFRNRQEHLKYWLYYLHPILQRQQLDYGIYVINQAGESMFNRAKLLNVGFREALKDYDYNCFVFSDVDLIPMDDHNSYRCFSQPRHISVAMDKFGFSLPYVQYFGGVSALSKQQFLSINGFPNNYWGWGGEDDDIFNRLVFRGMSISRPNAVVGRCRMIRHSRDKKNEPNPQRFDRIAHTKETMLSDGLNSLTYEVLEIQKYPLYTQITVEIGTPS
;
A
#
# COMPACT_ATOMS: atom_id res chain seq x y z
N MET A 1 20.38 -55.44 -51.17
CA MET A 1 20.70 -54.00 -50.96
C MET A 1 19.71 -53.21 -51.82
N ARG A 2 18.82 -52.34 -51.35
CA ARG A 2 18.83 -51.41 -50.21
C ARG A 2 17.43 -51.32 -49.55
N LEU A 3 17.46 -50.94 -48.27
CA LEU A 3 16.35 -50.68 -47.34
C LEU A 3 15.57 -49.38 -47.65
N ARG A 4 14.30 -49.36 -47.16
CA ARG A 4 13.46 -48.28 -46.54
C ARG A 4 13.53 -46.85 -47.11
N GLU A 5 12.42 -46.13 -47.34
CA GLU A 5 11.40 -45.71 -46.36
C GLU A 5 10.12 -45.16 -47.06
N PRO A 6 8.92 -45.21 -46.46
CA PRO A 6 7.74 -44.48 -46.94
C PRO A 6 7.39 -43.22 -46.12
N LEU A 7 7.04 -42.16 -46.86
CA LEU A 7 5.98 -41.16 -46.63
C LEU A 7 5.72 -40.66 -45.19
N LEU A 8 6.08 -39.40 -44.94
CA LEU A 8 5.28 -38.46 -44.12
C LEU A 8 5.61 -37.01 -44.55
N GLY A 9 4.78 -36.46 -45.44
CA GLY A 9 4.82 -35.06 -45.84
C GLY A 9 3.40 -34.60 -46.19
N GLY A 10 2.86 -33.68 -45.40
CA GLY A 10 1.51 -33.16 -45.62
C GLY A 10 0.96 -32.40 -44.41
N SER A 11 1.59 -31.29 -44.07
CA SER A 11 1.01 -30.28 -43.16
C SER A 11 -0.29 -29.75 -43.79
N ALA A 12 -1.43 -30.04 -43.17
CA ALA A 12 -2.72 -29.49 -43.58
C ALA A 12 -2.78 -28.00 -43.21
N ALA A 13 -2.35 -27.16 -44.15
CA ALA A 13 -2.58 -25.73 -44.10
C ALA A 13 -4.10 -25.48 -44.12
N MET A 14 -4.63 -24.89 -43.03
CA MET A 14 -6.01 -24.41 -42.97
C MET A 14 -6.22 -23.36 -44.08
N PRO A 15 -7.27 -23.47 -44.92
CA PRO A 15 -7.47 -22.56 -46.04
C PRO A 15 -7.86 -21.18 -45.50
N GLY A 16 -7.02 -20.17 -45.75
CA GLY A 16 -7.16 -18.80 -45.23
C GLY A 16 -8.53 -18.13 -45.48
N ALA A 17 -9.32 -18.65 -46.42
CA ALA A 17 -10.70 -18.22 -46.64
C ALA A 17 -11.65 -18.52 -45.46
N SER A 18 -11.41 -19.60 -44.71
CA SER A 18 -12.22 -19.98 -43.54
C SER A 18 -11.96 -19.03 -42.36
N LEU A 19 -10.68 -18.73 -42.09
CA LEU A 19 -10.26 -17.80 -41.06
C LEU A 19 -10.75 -16.38 -41.36
N GLN A 20 -10.67 -15.95 -42.62
CA GLN A 20 -11.16 -14.64 -43.04
C GLN A 20 -12.68 -14.51 -42.86
N ARG A 21 -13.46 -15.58 -43.12
CA ARG A 21 -14.90 -15.59 -42.87
C ARG A 21 -15.22 -15.52 -41.37
N ALA A 22 -14.49 -16.27 -40.54
CA ALA A 22 -14.65 -16.23 -39.09
C ALA A 22 -14.34 -14.83 -38.52
N CYS A 23 -13.25 -14.19 -38.97
CA CYS A 23 -12.90 -12.83 -38.56
C CYS A 23 -13.96 -11.81 -38.98
N ARG A 24 -14.50 -11.89 -40.21
CA ARG A 24 -15.58 -11.00 -40.66
C ARG A 24 -16.85 -11.17 -39.84
N LEU A 25 -17.21 -12.43 -39.51
CA LEU A 25 -18.36 -12.72 -38.67
C LEU A 25 -18.18 -12.12 -37.26
N LEU A 26 -16.99 -12.28 -36.67
CA LEU A 26 -16.66 -11.73 -35.36
C LEU A 26 -16.77 -10.20 -35.34
N VAL A 27 -16.23 -9.52 -36.36
CA VAL A 27 -16.33 -8.06 -36.47
C VAL A 27 -17.80 -7.61 -36.59
N ALA A 28 -18.62 -8.33 -37.37
CA ALA A 28 -20.04 -8.03 -37.50
C ALA A 28 -20.80 -8.21 -36.17
N VAL A 29 -20.50 -9.27 -35.41
CA VAL A 29 -21.10 -9.51 -34.09
C VAL A 29 -20.68 -8.43 -33.09
N CYS A 30 -19.39 -8.04 -33.09
CA CYS A 30 -18.90 -6.95 -32.23
C CYS A 30 -19.56 -5.61 -32.58
N ALA A 31 -19.70 -5.29 -33.87
CA ALA A 31 -20.37 -4.07 -34.32
C ALA A 31 -21.85 -4.06 -33.92
N LEU A 32 -22.56 -5.19 -34.05
CA LEU A 32 -23.94 -5.34 -33.60
C LEU A 32 -24.05 -5.15 -32.08
N HIS A 33 -23.15 -5.77 -31.30
CA HIS A 33 -23.15 -5.66 -29.84
C HIS A 33 -22.91 -4.22 -29.37
N LEU A 34 -21.94 -3.52 -29.97
CA LEU A 34 -21.69 -2.11 -29.69
C LEU A 34 -22.90 -1.23 -30.10
N GLY A 35 -23.53 -1.52 -31.23
CA GLY A 35 -24.75 -0.82 -31.66
C GLY A 35 -25.91 -0.99 -30.69
N VAL A 36 -26.20 -2.23 -30.24
CA VAL A 36 -27.24 -2.50 -29.24
C VAL A 36 -26.92 -1.83 -27.91
N THR A 37 -25.66 -1.88 -27.48
CA THR A 37 -25.21 -1.23 -26.24
C THR A 37 -25.37 0.29 -26.33
N LEU A 38 -25.03 0.90 -27.47
CA LEU A 38 -25.22 2.31 -27.72
C LEU A 38 -26.70 2.70 -27.71
N VAL A 39 -27.57 1.93 -28.38
CA VAL A 39 -29.02 2.16 -28.37
C VAL A 39 -29.59 2.02 -26.96
N TYR A 40 -29.17 1.02 -26.19
CA TYR A 40 -29.56 0.86 -24.79
C TYR A 40 -29.15 2.08 -23.94
N TYR A 41 -27.91 2.57 -24.12
CA TYR A 41 -27.42 3.75 -23.42
C TYR A 41 -28.10 5.07 -23.84
N LEU A 42 -28.48 5.20 -25.11
CA LEU A 42 -29.18 6.37 -25.63
C LEU A 42 -30.68 6.34 -25.28
N ALA A 43 -31.32 5.18 -25.31
CA ALA A 43 -32.70 4.99 -24.89
C ALA A 43 -32.89 5.16 -23.37
N GLY A 44 -31.85 4.90 -22.57
CA GLY A 44 -31.83 5.14 -21.12
C GLY A 44 -31.51 6.57 -20.70
N ARG A 45 -31.30 7.51 -21.63
CA ARG A 45 -31.00 8.92 -21.31
C ARG A 45 -32.07 9.86 -21.86
N ASP A 46 -32.51 10.76 -20.99
CA ASP A 46 -33.34 11.91 -21.34
C ASP A 46 -32.55 12.86 -22.26
N LEU A 47 -32.85 12.84 -23.56
CA LEU A 47 -32.15 13.59 -24.61
C LEU A 47 -32.29 15.12 -24.48
N SER A 48 -33.08 15.61 -23.53
CA SER A 48 -33.29 17.03 -23.25
C SER A 48 -32.04 17.75 -22.70
N ARG A 49 -30.99 17.03 -22.28
CA ARG A 49 -29.74 17.62 -21.73
C ARG A 49 -28.58 17.75 -22.73
N LEU A 50 -28.75 17.35 -23.99
CA LEU A 50 -27.71 17.45 -25.02
C LEU A 50 -27.16 18.87 -25.29
N PRO A 51 -27.90 19.98 -25.13
CA PRO A 51 -27.36 21.31 -25.38
C PRO A 51 -26.29 21.78 -24.37
N GLN A 52 -26.11 21.08 -23.24
CA GLN A 52 -25.11 21.45 -22.22
C GLN A 52 -23.76 20.73 -22.39
N LEU A 53 -23.68 19.68 -23.23
CA LEU A 53 -22.43 18.95 -23.49
C LEU A 53 -21.65 19.47 -24.71
N VAL A 54 -22.32 20.18 -25.62
CA VAL A 54 -21.70 20.80 -26.78
C VAL A 54 -21.64 22.29 -26.48
N GLY A 55 -20.48 22.77 -26.04
CA GLY A 55 -20.26 24.15 -25.58
C GLY A 55 -20.55 25.20 -26.65
N VAL A 56 -21.82 25.53 -26.84
CA VAL A 56 -22.28 26.69 -27.61
C VAL A 56 -22.45 27.84 -26.61
N PRO A 57 -21.69 28.95 -26.74
CA PRO A 57 -21.88 30.10 -25.88
C PRO A 57 -23.14 30.87 -26.31
N THR A 58 -24.12 30.97 -25.42
CA THR A 58 -25.24 31.93 -25.57
C THR A 58 -24.76 33.36 -25.30
N PRO A 59 -25.29 34.37 -26.01
CA PRO A 59 -24.79 35.74 -25.92
C PRO A 59 -25.16 36.40 -24.59
N LEU A 60 -24.24 37.22 -24.09
CA LEU A 60 -24.45 38.19 -23.02
C LEU A 60 -25.52 39.21 -23.42
N GLN A 61 -26.54 39.35 -22.58
CA GLN A 61 -27.36 40.56 -22.53
C GLN A 61 -27.59 40.93 -21.06
N GLY A 62 -27.04 42.08 -20.67
CA GLY A 62 -27.05 42.55 -19.29
C GLY A 62 -28.31 43.33 -18.92
N GLY A 63 -28.30 43.84 -17.68
CA GLY A 63 -29.14 44.97 -17.29
C GLY A 63 -29.94 44.80 -16.00
N SER A 64 -29.33 45.27 -14.91
CA SER A 64 -29.92 46.16 -13.89
C SER A 64 -31.04 45.72 -12.93
N ASN A 65 -30.76 46.00 -11.66
CA ASN A 65 -31.62 46.55 -10.60
C ASN A 65 -32.67 45.67 -9.90
N GLY A 66 -32.65 45.72 -8.56
CA GLY A 66 -33.83 45.44 -7.75
C GLY A 66 -33.52 44.94 -6.34
N ALA A 67 -33.55 45.84 -5.36
CA ALA A 67 -33.47 45.54 -3.93
C ALA A 67 -34.78 44.96 -3.36
N ALA A 68 -34.74 44.58 -2.07
CA ALA A 68 -35.84 44.19 -1.17
C ALA A 68 -36.40 42.78 -1.35
N ALA A 69 -36.99 42.12 -0.37
CA ALA A 69 -36.99 42.13 1.10
C ALA A 69 -37.83 40.90 1.50
N ILE A 70 -37.54 40.33 2.67
CA ILE A 70 -38.49 39.72 3.63
C ILE A 70 -39.46 38.64 3.11
N GLY A 71 -39.44 37.47 3.75
CA GLY A 71 -40.61 36.57 3.74
C GLY A 71 -40.34 35.12 4.17
N GLN A 72 -40.23 34.87 5.48
CA GLN A 72 -40.76 33.61 6.04
C GLN A 72 -42.30 33.69 6.06
N PRO A 73 -43.00 32.54 5.94
CA PRO A 73 -43.63 31.93 7.12
C PRO A 73 -43.48 30.39 7.12
N SER A 74 -43.09 29.74 8.23
CA SER A 74 -43.91 29.21 9.34
C SER A 74 -44.25 27.72 9.18
N ARG A 75 -43.91 26.93 10.24
CA ARG A 75 -44.70 25.89 10.95
C ARG A 75 -45.38 24.76 10.14
N GLU A 76 -45.54 23.52 10.59
CA GLU A 76 -45.27 22.71 11.79
C GLU A 76 -45.81 21.32 11.39
N LEU A 77 -45.15 20.20 11.74
CA LEU A 77 -45.87 19.03 12.29
C LEU A 77 -44.90 18.04 12.95
N ARG A 78 -45.13 17.83 14.24
CA ARG A 78 -44.56 16.75 15.08
C ARG A 78 -45.43 15.50 15.01
N SER A 79 -44.81 14.33 15.13
CA SER A 79 -45.24 13.20 15.99
C SER A 79 -43.97 12.37 16.26
N GLY A 80 -43.49 12.19 17.50
CA GLY A 80 -44.00 11.28 18.54
C GLY A 80 -43.59 9.84 18.17
N GLY A 81 -42.70 9.10 18.82
CA GLY A 81 -42.20 9.06 20.19
C GLY A 81 -42.39 7.63 20.71
N ALA A 82 -41.32 6.93 21.15
CA ALA A 82 -41.35 5.90 22.20
C ALA A 82 -40.00 5.18 22.36
N ARG A 83 -39.48 5.21 23.60
CA ARG A 83 -38.51 4.30 24.23
C ARG A 83 -39.29 3.56 25.34
N PRO A 84 -38.96 2.31 25.70
CA PRO A 84 -38.47 2.05 27.09
C PRO A 84 -37.59 0.75 27.18
N PRO A 85 -37.30 0.16 28.37
CA PRO A 85 -36.34 0.59 29.41
C PRO A 85 -35.34 -0.55 29.82
N PRO A 86 -34.45 -0.36 30.82
CA PRO A 86 -33.50 -1.38 31.30
C PRO A 86 -33.94 -2.04 32.65
N PRO A 87 -33.23 -3.07 33.13
CA PRO A 87 -33.13 -3.37 34.57
C PRO A 87 -31.65 -3.29 35.04
N LEU A 88 -31.31 -2.46 36.03
CA LEU A 88 -31.34 -2.67 37.49
C LEU A 88 -30.38 -3.77 37.99
N GLY A 89 -29.42 -3.34 38.80
CA GLY A 89 -28.42 -4.19 39.45
C GLY A 89 -28.88 -4.82 40.75
N ALA A 90 -28.04 -5.70 41.29
CA ALA A 90 -28.13 -6.19 42.65
C ALA A 90 -26.71 -6.37 43.22
N SER A 91 -26.45 -5.60 44.27
CA SER A 91 -25.41 -5.74 45.26
C SER A 91 -25.69 -6.92 46.20
N SER A 92 -24.66 -7.68 46.61
CA SER A 92 -24.73 -8.51 47.82
C SER A 92 -23.34 -8.84 48.38
N GLU A 93 -23.01 -8.21 49.50
CA GLU A 93 -22.31 -8.79 50.66
C GLU A 93 -23.21 -8.48 51.88
N PRO A 94 -23.30 -9.30 52.96
CA PRO A 94 -22.17 -9.51 53.89
C PRO A 94 -22.09 -10.82 54.74
N ARG A 95 -20.86 -11.24 55.10
CA ARG A 95 -20.34 -11.81 56.41
C ARG A 95 -21.04 -13.04 57.08
N PRO A 96 -20.55 -13.62 58.23
CA PRO A 96 -19.20 -14.00 58.70
C PRO A 96 -19.12 -15.43 59.37
N GLY A 97 -17.93 -15.85 59.86
CA GLY A 97 -17.74 -16.84 60.96
C GLY A 97 -16.86 -18.06 60.60
N ARG A 98 -15.63 -18.18 61.14
CA ARG A 98 -15.20 -19.00 62.33
C ARG A 98 -15.49 -20.51 62.17
N ASP A 99 -14.57 -21.45 62.38
CA ASP A 99 -13.66 -21.60 63.52
C ASP A 99 -12.64 -22.76 63.31
N SER A 100 -11.52 -22.68 64.05
CA SER A 100 -10.74 -23.80 64.67
C SER A 100 -10.01 -24.82 63.76
N SER A 101 -8.79 -25.32 64.01
CA SER A 101 -8.00 -25.43 65.25
C SER A 101 -6.59 -26.01 65.00
N ARG A 102 -5.63 -25.55 65.83
CA ARG A 102 -4.53 -26.27 66.54
C ARG A 102 -3.37 -26.93 65.78
N GLY A 103 -2.15 -26.60 66.25
CA GLY A 103 -0.96 -27.46 66.16
C GLY A 103 0.34 -26.68 66.39
N ALA A 104 0.85 -26.68 67.61
CA ALA A 104 2.11 -26.05 68.01
C ALA A 104 3.33 -26.89 67.59
N ASP A 105 4.43 -26.26 67.19
CA ASP A 105 5.77 -26.70 67.58
C ASP A 105 6.80 -25.55 67.50
N SER A 106 7.93 -25.79 68.15
CA SER A 106 8.83 -24.89 68.86
C SER A 106 10.13 -24.60 68.11
N GLY A 107 10.77 -23.46 68.41
CA GLY A 107 12.18 -23.20 68.11
C GLY A 107 12.52 -21.75 67.73
N PRO A 108 13.38 -21.04 68.49
CA PRO A 108 13.78 -19.67 68.16
C PRO A 108 14.90 -19.66 67.10
N ARG A 109 14.69 -18.92 66.00
CA ARG A 109 15.75 -18.56 65.04
C ARG A 109 15.90 -17.03 65.01
N PRO A 110 17.15 -16.51 64.94
CA PRO A 110 17.39 -15.08 65.04
C PRO A 110 16.88 -14.35 63.79
N ALA A 111 16.13 -13.27 64.01
CA ALA A 111 15.61 -12.39 62.99
C ALA A 111 16.77 -11.65 62.30
N SER A 112 17.11 -12.05 61.08
CA SER A 112 17.85 -11.22 60.15
C SER A 112 16.90 -10.15 59.61
N ASN A 113 17.06 -8.92 60.11
CA ASN A 113 16.54 -7.72 59.46
C ASN A 113 17.26 -7.53 58.12
N LEU A 114 16.78 -8.22 57.08
CA LEU A 114 17.07 -7.86 55.70
C LEU A 114 15.90 -7.00 55.23
N THR A 115 16.11 -5.68 55.27
CA THR A 115 15.35 -4.72 54.49
C THR A 115 15.43 -5.15 53.04
N ALA A 116 14.37 -5.82 52.54
CA ALA A 116 14.25 -6.16 51.14
C ALA A 116 14.16 -4.84 50.36
N LEU A 117 15.28 -4.44 49.76
CA LEU A 117 15.30 -3.39 48.76
C LEU A 117 14.24 -3.73 47.70
N PRO A 118 13.39 -2.79 47.29
CA PRO A 118 12.43 -3.04 46.22
C PRO A 118 13.22 -3.50 44.99
N LEU A 119 12.98 -4.74 44.55
CA LEU A 119 13.43 -5.21 43.25
C LEU A 119 13.03 -4.15 42.21
N PRO A 120 13.93 -3.72 41.32
CA PRO A 120 13.57 -2.80 40.28
C PRO A 120 12.43 -3.44 39.49
N ARG A 121 11.24 -2.85 39.56
CA ARG A 121 10.13 -3.22 38.69
C ARG A 121 10.63 -2.95 37.27
N THR A 122 11.06 -4.00 36.59
CA THR A 122 11.17 -4.00 35.13
C THR A 122 9.75 -3.77 34.62
N THR A 123 9.41 -2.50 34.39
CA THR A 123 8.13 -2.13 33.79
C THR A 123 8.17 -2.59 32.35
N VAL A 124 7.77 -3.83 32.10
CA VAL A 124 7.55 -4.35 30.76
C VAL A 124 6.46 -3.50 30.13
N LEU A 125 6.81 -2.74 29.10
CA LEU A 125 5.85 -1.93 28.36
C LEU A 125 4.77 -2.84 27.75
N PRO A 126 3.50 -2.42 27.75
CA PRO A 126 2.43 -3.19 27.12
C PRO A 126 2.60 -3.21 25.60
N ALA A 127 1.96 -4.15 24.91
CA ALA A 127 1.84 -4.08 23.47
C ALA A 127 1.03 -2.84 23.05
N CYS A 128 1.38 -2.23 21.92
CA CYS A 128 0.55 -1.17 21.34
C CYS A 128 -0.83 -1.73 20.96
N PRO A 129 -1.91 -0.93 21.06
CA PRO A 129 -3.25 -1.38 20.69
C PRO A 129 -3.33 -1.73 19.19
N GLU A 130 -4.24 -2.64 18.82
CA GLU A 130 -4.46 -3.09 17.44
C GLU A 130 -4.72 -1.93 16.47
N GLU A 131 -5.51 -0.94 16.92
CA GLU A 131 -5.72 0.33 16.24
C GLU A 131 -5.21 1.46 17.13
N SER A 132 -4.41 2.36 16.56
CA SER A 132 -3.83 3.44 17.34
C SER A 132 -4.89 4.49 17.72
N PRO A 133 -4.94 4.94 18.98
CA PRO A 133 -5.81 6.04 19.39
C PRO A 133 -5.32 7.41 18.90
N LEU A 134 -4.20 7.49 18.17
CA LEU A 134 -3.57 8.73 17.72
C LEU A 134 -3.99 9.14 16.30
N LEU A 135 -4.72 8.30 15.58
CA LEU A 135 -5.14 8.55 14.20
C LEU A 135 -6.07 9.75 14.12
N VAL A 136 -5.93 10.55 13.05
CA VAL A 136 -6.74 11.75 12.82
C VAL A 136 -7.69 11.61 11.63
N GLY A 137 -7.52 10.58 10.82
CA GLY A 137 -8.30 10.30 9.64
C GLY A 137 -7.89 11.08 8.40
N PRO A 138 -8.85 11.62 7.63
CA PRO A 138 -8.56 12.30 6.38
C PRO A 138 -7.60 13.47 6.54
N MET A 139 -6.66 13.59 5.60
CA MET A 139 -5.62 14.63 5.57
C MET A 139 -5.66 15.37 4.23
N LEU A 140 -5.43 16.69 4.30
CA LEU A 140 -5.20 17.50 3.11
C LEU A 140 -3.75 17.32 2.64
N ILE A 141 -3.57 16.79 1.43
CA ILE A 141 -2.25 16.55 0.82
C ILE A 141 -2.05 17.53 -0.32
N GLU A 142 -1.07 18.41 -0.27
CA GLU A 142 -0.74 19.39 -1.32
C GLU A 142 0.75 19.37 -1.69
N PHE A 143 1.08 19.77 -2.92
CA PHE A 143 2.43 19.72 -3.49
C PHE A 143 2.89 21.06 -4.09
N ASN A 144 2.35 22.15 -3.56
CA ASN A 144 2.62 23.53 -3.98
C ASN A 144 3.52 24.30 -3.00
N MET A 145 4.05 23.64 -1.97
CA MET A 145 4.83 24.27 -0.89
C MET A 145 6.24 23.70 -0.84
N PRO A 146 7.30 24.53 -0.79
CA PRO A 146 8.66 24.02 -0.64
C PRO A 146 8.82 23.27 0.69
N VAL A 147 9.60 22.19 0.67
CA VAL A 147 9.85 21.37 1.86
C VAL A 147 11.33 21.46 2.25
N ASP A 148 11.58 21.90 3.49
CA ASP A 148 12.90 21.89 4.13
C ASP A 148 13.03 20.70 5.08
N LEU A 149 13.90 19.74 4.76
CA LEU A 149 14.13 18.56 5.59
C LEU A 149 14.70 18.89 6.97
N GLY A 150 15.43 20.00 7.11
CA GLY A 150 15.90 20.47 8.41
C GLY A 150 14.73 20.86 9.32
N LEU A 151 13.72 21.53 8.76
CA LEU A 151 12.48 21.83 9.48
C LEU A 151 11.67 20.56 9.75
N VAL A 152 11.55 19.64 8.79
CA VAL A 152 10.86 18.35 9.00
C VAL A 152 11.50 17.56 10.14
N GLY A 153 12.83 17.55 10.25
CA GLY A 153 13.54 16.94 11.37
C GLY A 153 13.20 17.59 12.71
N LYS A 154 13.17 18.92 12.77
CA LYS A 154 12.77 19.67 13.98
C LYS A 154 11.32 19.39 14.40
N LEU A 155 10.42 19.25 13.44
CA LEU A 155 9.00 18.93 13.68
C LEU A 155 8.78 17.46 14.09
N ASN A 156 9.75 16.58 13.81
CA ASN A 156 9.70 15.16 14.14
C ASN A 156 10.88 14.73 15.05
N PRO A 157 11.04 15.34 16.24
CA PRO A 157 12.23 15.14 17.07
C PRO A 157 12.35 13.72 17.66
N LYS A 158 11.29 12.91 17.57
CA LYS A 158 11.29 11.51 18.00
C LYS A 158 11.89 10.57 16.95
N VAL A 159 12.02 11.02 15.70
CA VAL A 159 12.69 10.26 14.63
C VAL A 159 14.19 10.33 14.87
N LYS A 160 14.80 9.16 14.97
CA LYS A 160 16.24 8.97 15.15
C LYS A 160 16.93 8.88 13.79
N VAL A 161 18.24 9.13 13.80
CA VAL A 161 19.13 8.99 12.63
C VAL A 161 18.87 7.68 11.88
N GLY A 162 18.88 7.77 10.55
CA GLY A 162 18.50 6.70 9.63
C GLY A 162 16.98 6.61 9.40
N GLY A 163 16.19 7.57 9.89
CA GLY A 163 14.73 7.56 9.74
C GLY A 163 14.05 6.51 10.61
N ARG A 164 14.60 6.24 11.80
CA ARG A 164 14.13 5.20 12.72
C ARG A 164 13.19 5.77 13.78
N TYR A 165 12.09 5.10 14.06
CA TYR A 165 11.20 5.47 15.15
C TYR A 165 10.58 4.23 15.79
N THR A 166 10.34 4.30 17.11
CA THR A 166 9.59 3.30 17.87
C THR A 166 8.82 4.02 18.98
N PRO A 167 7.57 3.64 19.31
CA PRO A 167 6.80 4.25 20.40
C PRO A 167 7.52 4.08 21.75
N LYS A 168 7.35 5.02 22.68
CA LYS A 168 7.99 4.95 24.01
C LYS A 168 7.08 4.33 25.06
N GLU A 169 5.78 4.41 24.84
CA GLU A 169 4.74 4.09 25.80
C GLU A 169 4.19 2.66 25.63
N CYS A 170 4.53 2.00 24.51
CA CYS A 170 4.11 0.63 24.18
C CYS A 170 5.11 -0.04 23.22
N VAL A 171 5.02 -1.36 23.08
CA VAL A 171 5.82 -2.16 22.13
C VAL A 171 4.98 -2.49 20.91
N SER A 172 5.39 -2.00 19.74
CA SER A 172 4.67 -2.29 18.49
C SER A 172 4.96 -3.73 18.03
N PRO A 173 3.93 -4.54 17.70
CA PRO A 173 4.17 -5.83 17.02
C PRO A 173 4.61 -5.64 15.56
N HIS A 174 4.50 -4.42 15.03
CA HIS A 174 4.78 -4.09 13.64
C HIS A 174 6.18 -3.49 13.51
N LYS A 175 7.16 -4.36 13.19
CA LYS A 175 8.54 -3.98 12.88
C LYS A 175 8.66 -3.79 11.37
N VAL A 176 8.51 -2.56 10.89
CA VAL A 176 8.30 -2.22 9.47
C VAL A 176 9.54 -1.60 8.83
N ALA A 177 10.08 -2.24 7.80
CA ALA A 177 10.99 -1.60 6.87
C ALA A 177 10.17 -1.00 5.72
N ILE A 178 10.26 0.31 5.52
CA ILE A 178 9.63 1.01 4.39
C ILE A 178 10.69 1.22 3.32
N ILE A 179 10.50 0.57 2.17
CA ILE A 179 11.46 0.51 1.08
C ILE A 179 10.92 1.35 -0.08
N ILE A 180 11.73 2.31 -0.51
CA ILE A 180 11.42 3.26 -1.57
C ILE A 180 12.43 3.06 -2.70
N PRO A 181 12.02 2.55 -3.88
CA PRO A 181 12.89 2.47 -5.04
C PRO A 181 13.10 3.88 -5.59
N PHE A 182 14.34 4.26 -5.86
CA PHE A 182 14.66 5.67 -6.07
C PHE A 182 15.74 5.90 -7.12
N ARG A 183 15.57 6.98 -7.89
CA ARG A 183 16.63 7.63 -8.67
C ARG A 183 16.22 9.05 -9.05
N ASN A 184 17.02 10.05 -8.68
CA ASN A 184 16.84 11.45 -9.09
C ASN A 184 15.41 12.02 -8.84
N ARG A 185 14.82 11.73 -7.67
CA ARG A 185 13.49 12.21 -7.26
C ARG A 185 13.51 12.97 -5.94
N GLN A 186 14.54 13.77 -5.69
CA GLN A 186 14.78 14.37 -4.37
C GLN A 186 13.60 15.24 -3.89
N GLU A 187 13.00 16.05 -4.78
CA GLU A 187 11.85 16.88 -4.41
C GLU A 187 10.62 16.04 -4.02
N HIS A 188 10.42 14.89 -4.67
CA HIS A 188 9.32 13.98 -4.30
C HIS A 188 9.58 13.34 -2.94
N LEU A 189 10.81 12.90 -2.70
CA LEU A 189 11.20 12.32 -1.42
C LEU A 189 11.00 13.30 -0.27
N LYS A 190 11.26 14.60 -0.48
CA LYS A 190 11.00 15.63 0.53
C LYS A 190 9.52 15.66 0.93
N TYR A 191 8.60 15.71 -0.03
CA TYR A 191 7.16 15.62 0.26
C TYR A 191 6.79 14.30 0.94
N TRP A 192 7.35 13.18 0.47
CA TRP A 192 7.11 11.87 1.06
C TRP A 192 7.48 11.86 2.54
N LEU A 193 8.69 12.31 2.90
CA LEU A 193 9.15 12.37 4.29
C LEU A 193 8.31 13.34 5.13
N TYR A 194 7.97 14.50 4.57
CA TYR A 194 7.13 15.51 5.23
C TYR A 194 5.77 14.93 5.66
N TYR A 195 5.09 14.20 4.77
CA TYR A 195 3.78 13.63 5.06
C TYR A 195 3.84 12.33 5.86
N LEU A 196 4.74 11.40 5.51
CA LEU A 196 4.70 10.05 6.06
C LEU A 196 5.27 9.97 7.48
N HIS A 197 6.29 10.73 7.86
CA HIS A 197 6.82 10.63 9.23
C HIS A 197 5.77 10.87 10.31
N PRO A 198 4.94 11.93 10.26
CA PRO A 198 3.86 12.12 11.22
C PRO A 198 2.83 10.97 11.19
N ILE A 199 2.46 10.49 9.99
CA ILE A 199 1.48 9.41 9.82
C ILE A 199 1.97 8.12 10.49
N LEU A 200 3.20 7.70 10.18
CA LEU A 200 3.79 6.47 10.68
C LEU A 200 3.98 6.48 12.21
N GLN A 201 4.29 7.65 12.78
CA GLN A 201 4.34 7.83 14.24
C GLN A 201 2.95 7.69 14.88
N ARG A 202 1.91 8.30 14.27
CA ARG A 202 0.53 8.13 14.75
C ARG A 202 0.02 6.70 14.60
N GLN A 203 0.54 5.93 13.64
CA GLN A 203 0.25 4.50 13.52
C GLN A 203 0.97 3.61 14.55
N GLN A 204 1.78 4.19 15.44
CA GLN A 204 2.53 3.49 16.49
C GLN A 204 3.37 2.31 15.98
N LEU A 205 4.06 2.52 14.84
CA LEU A 205 4.93 1.52 14.24
C LEU A 205 6.36 1.58 14.81
N ASP A 206 7.04 0.44 14.90
CA ASP A 206 8.52 0.41 14.96
C ASP A 206 9.03 0.35 13.52
N TYR A 207 9.50 1.48 12.99
CA TYR A 207 9.80 1.59 11.57
C TYR A 207 11.20 2.14 11.26
N GLY A 208 11.65 1.84 10.04
CA GLY A 208 12.77 2.49 9.38
C GLY A 208 12.48 2.78 7.92
N ILE A 209 13.01 3.89 7.39
CA ILE A 209 12.84 4.30 6.00
C ILE A 209 14.15 4.05 5.23
N TYR A 210 14.03 3.31 4.14
CA TYR A 210 15.12 2.89 3.27
C TYR A 210 14.87 3.38 1.84
N VAL A 211 15.67 4.34 1.42
CA VAL A 211 15.67 4.86 0.05
C VAL A 211 16.74 4.10 -0.73
N ILE A 212 16.31 3.23 -1.64
CA ILE A 212 17.21 2.38 -2.43
C ILE A 212 17.50 3.09 -3.75
N ASN A 213 18.64 3.78 -3.78
CA ASN A 213 19.05 4.63 -4.88
C ASN A 213 19.79 3.80 -5.95
N GLN A 214 19.25 3.72 -7.15
CA GLN A 214 19.92 3.09 -8.28
C GLN A 214 21.04 4.00 -8.80
N ALA A 215 22.27 3.51 -8.74
CA ALA A 215 23.43 4.18 -9.32
C ALA A 215 23.38 4.16 -10.85
N GLY A 216 24.06 5.13 -11.46
CA GLY A 216 24.21 5.22 -12.90
C GLY A 216 22.95 5.56 -13.68
N GLU A 217 23.08 5.46 -15.00
CA GLU A 217 22.14 6.01 -15.99
C GLU A 217 21.41 4.93 -16.82
N SER A 218 21.52 3.66 -16.41
CA SER A 218 20.87 2.51 -17.05
C SER A 218 19.35 2.54 -16.89
N MET A 219 18.62 1.62 -17.54
CA MET A 219 17.17 1.53 -17.34
C MET A 219 16.82 1.31 -15.86
N PHE A 220 15.77 1.98 -15.39
CA PHE A 220 15.34 1.83 -14.01
C PHE A 220 14.75 0.43 -13.78
N ASN A 221 15.04 -0.17 -12.63
CA ASN A 221 14.50 -1.49 -12.26
C ASN A 221 13.90 -1.45 -10.85
N ARG A 222 12.61 -1.10 -10.79
CA ARG A 222 11.85 -0.95 -9.56
C ARG A 222 11.93 -2.23 -8.70
N ALA A 223 11.48 -3.37 -9.24
CA ALA A 223 11.35 -4.61 -8.49
C ALA A 223 12.69 -5.11 -7.93
N LYS A 224 13.79 -4.99 -8.68
CA LYS A 224 15.13 -5.37 -8.21
C LYS A 224 15.59 -4.49 -7.04
N LEU A 225 15.33 -3.18 -7.07
CA LEU A 225 15.64 -2.28 -5.95
C LEU A 225 14.83 -2.61 -4.69
N LEU A 226 13.57 -3.04 -4.85
CA LEU A 226 12.75 -3.49 -3.72
C LEU A 226 13.32 -4.76 -3.05
N ASN A 227 13.83 -5.71 -3.85
CA ASN A 227 14.56 -6.88 -3.36
C ASN A 227 15.84 -6.49 -2.59
N VAL A 228 16.61 -5.52 -3.11
CA VAL A 228 17.79 -4.97 -2.42
C VAL A 228 17.39 -4.38 -1.08
N GLY A 229 16.35 -3.55 -1.05
CA GLY A 229 15.87 -2.93 0.18
C GLY A 229 15.44 -3.95 1.24
N PHE A 230 14.78 -5.03 0.83
CA PHE A 230 14.43 -6.14 1.73
C PHE A 230 15.69 -6.75 2.37
N ARG A 231 16.71 -7.04 1.55
CA ARG A 231 17.94 -7.68 2.01
C ARG A 231 18.76 -6.77 2.91
N GLU A 232 18.93 -5.50 2.54
CA GLU A 232 19.73 -4.55 3.30
C GLU A 232 19.05 -4.13 4.61
N ALA A 233 17.74 -3.89 4.62
CA ALA A 233 17.03 -3.53 5.84
C ALA A 233 17.14 -4.62 6.93
N LEU A 234 17.15 -5.90 6.53
CA LEU A 234 17.34 -7.03 7.44
C LEU A 234 18.75 -7.13 8.07
N LYS A 235 19.76 -6.47 7.49
CA LYS A 235 21.09 -6.37 8.11
C LYS A 235 21.10 -5.37 9.26
N ASP A 236 20.25 -4.35 9.19
CA ASP A 236 20.15 -3.29 10.19
C ASP A 236 19.27 -3.71 11.39
N TYR A 237 18.19 -4.44 11.16
CA TYR A 237 17.21 -4.78 12.20
C TYR A 237 16.34 -5.98 11.80
N ASP A 238 15.83 -6.72 12.79
CA ASP A 238 14.93 -7.86 12.54
C ASP A 238 13.50 -7.40 12.23
N TYR A 239 13.32 -6.74 11.07
CA TYR A 239 12.01 -6.37 10.57
C TYR A 239 11.18 -7.62 10.24
N ASN A 240 9.90 -7.58 10.59
CA ASN A 240 8.94 -8.65 10.30
C ASN A 240 7.95 -8.26 9.20
N CYS A 241 7.94 -6.99 8.80
CA CYS A 241 7.06 -6.41 7.80
C CYS A 241 7.82 -5.49 6.85
N PHE A 242 7.47 -5.53 5.56
CA PHE A 242 8.09 -4.72 4.52
C PHE A 242 7.01 -3.99 3.75
N VAL A 243 7.07 -2.67 3.75
CA VAL A 243 6.22 -1.82 2.91
C VAL A 243 7.05 -1.38 1.73
N PHE A 244 6.55 -1.60 0.51
CA PHE A 244 7.18 -1.16 -0.72
C PHE A 244 6.36 0.00 -1.26
N SER A 245 6.95 1.20 -1.26
CA SER A 245 6.24 2.44 -1.59
C SER A 245 6.91 3.18 -2.72
N ASP A 246 6.13 3.56 -3.73
CA ASP A 246 6.56 4.63 -4.61
C ASP A 246 6.79 5.93 -3.84
N VAL A 247 7.82 6.67 -4.26
CA VAL A 247 8.19 7.97 -3.66
C VAL A 247 7.17 9.06 -3.95
N ASP A 248 6.32 8.87 -4.96
CA ASP A 248 5.34 9.85 -5.41
C ASP A 248 3.90 9.57 -4.94
N LEU A 249 3.67 8.58 -4.07
CA LEU A 249 2.35 8.25 -3.53
C LEU A 249 2.24 8.58 -2.05
N ILE A 250 1.30 9.46 -1.73
CA ILE A 250 1.01 9.91 -0.35
C ILE A 250 -0.40 9.48 0.05
N PRO A 251 -0.60 8.82 1.19
CA PRO A 251 -1.93 8.43 1.66
C PRO A 251 -2.72 9.67 2.11
N MET A 252 -4.02 9.66 1.85
CA MET A 252 -4.92 10.78 2.19
C MET A 252 -5.68 10.55 3.50
N ASP A 253 -5.48 9.41 4.16
CA ASP A 253 -6.11 9.06 5.43
C ASP A 253 -5.16 8.16 6.23
N ASP A 254 -4.91 8.50 7.50
CA ASP A 254 -3.95 7.76 8.33
C ASP A 254 -4.51 6.48 8.96
N HIS A 255 -5.80 6.19 8.81
CA HIS A 255 -6.36 4.85 9.04
C HIS A 255 -5.85 3.83 8.01
N ASN A 256 -5.26 4.27 6.89
CA ASN A 256 -4.61 3.38 5.92
C ASN A 256 -3.26 2.89 6.48
N SER A 257 -3.27 1.77 7.20
CA SER A 257 -2.09 1.29 7.95
C SER A 257 -0.92 0.86 7.04
N TYR A 258 0.26 1.45 7.26
CA TYR A 258 1.53 1.12 6.59
C TYR A 258 2.23 -0.07 7.26
N ARG A 259 1.55 -1.21 7.28
CA ARG A 259 2.00 -2.44 7.93
C ARG A 259 1.35 -3.68 7.32
N CYS A 260 1.79 -4.84 7.78
CA CYS A 260 1.45 -6.12 7.19
C CYS A 260 0.19 -6.73 7.82
N PHE A 261 -0.44 -7.65 7.09
CA PHE A 261 -1.65 -8.36 7.49
C PHE A 261 -1.45 -9.87 7.26
N SER A 262 -2.44 -10.68 7.61
CA SER A 262 -2.45 -12.14 7.34
C SER A 262 -2.28 -12.49 5.86
N GLN A 263 -2.74 -11.60 4.98
CA GLN A 263 -2.61 -11.68 3.53
C GLN A 263 -1.80 -10.48 2.99
N PRO A 264 -1.08 -10.62 1.87
CA PRO A 264 -0.39 -9.52 1.20
C PRO A 264 -1.29 -8.30 1.06
N ARG A 265 -0.79 -7.13 1.45
CA ARG A 265 -1.58 -5.91 1.55
C ARG A 265 -1.31 -5.01 0.35
N HIS A 266 -2.36 -4.61 -0.36
CA HIS A 266 -2.30 -3.49 -1.29
C HIS A 266 -2.83 -2.24 -0.58
N ILE A 267 -1.98 -1.22 -0.44
CA ILE A 267 -2.25 0.00 0.36
C ILE A 267 -2.84 1.10 -0.52
N SER A 268 -2.31 1.33 -1.72
CA SER A 268 -2.73 2.39 -2.64
C SER A 268 -3.89 1.97 -3.56
N VAL A 269 -5.04 1.64 -2.97
CA VAL A 269 -6.18 1.07 -3.71
C VAL A 269 -6.96 2.08 -4.56
N ALA A 270 -6.91 3.36 -4.22
CA ALA A 270 -7.67 4.42 -4.87
C ALA A 270 -6.79 5.65 -5.10
N MET A 271 -6.05 5.67 -6.23
CA MET A 271 -5.18 6.80 -6.57
C MET A 271 -5.93 7.90 -7.33
N ASP A 272 -5.65 9.16 -7.02
CA ASP A 272 -6.21 10.32 -7.71
C ASP A 272 -5.97 10.30 -9.24
N LYS A 273 -4.79 9.85 -9.67
CA LYS A 273 -4.43 9.70 -11.09
C LYS A 273 -5.34 8.74 -11.87
N PHE A 274 -6.01 7.83 -11.17
CA PHE A 274 -6.96 6.85 -11.71
C PHE A 274 -8.41 7.18 -11.31
N GLY A 275 -8.69 8.43 -10.93
CA GLY A 275 -10.03 8.85 -10.51
C GLY A 275 -10.51 8.15 -9.24
N PHE A 276 -9.59 7.85 -8.31
CA PHE A 276 -9.86 7.13 -7.07
C PHE A 276 -10.51 5.75 -7.26
N SER A 277 -10.26 5.12 -8.41
CA SER A 277 -10.73 3.79 -8.74
C SER A 277 -9.55 2.84 -8.91
N LEU A 278 -9.74 1.58 -8.53
CA LEU A 278 -8.75 0.54 -8.75
C LEU A 278 -8.71 0.22 -10.26
N PRO A 279 -7.55 0.25 -10.94
CA PRO A 279 -7.47 0.04 -12.39
C PRO A 279 -8.06 -1.30 -12.84
N TYR A 280 -7.77 -2.36 -12.10
CA TYR A 280 -8.32 -3.71 -12.26
C TYR A 280 -8.10 -4.49 -10.96
N VAL A 281 -8.88 -5.55 -10.72
CA VAL A 281 -8.92 -6.24 -9.41
C VAL A 281 -7.59 -6.89 -9.01
N GLN A 282 -6.77 -7.26 -9.98
CA GLN A 282 -5.44 -7.84 -9.79
C GLN A 282 -4.34 -6.79 -9.54
N TYR A 283 -4.64 -5.49 -9.72
CA TYR A 283 -3.64 -4.43 -9.60
C TYR A 283 -3.00 -4.41 -8.19
N PHE A 284 -1.68 -4.45 -8.15
CA PHE A 284 -0.87 -4.52 -6.93
C PHE A 284 0.27 -3.48 -6.89
N GLY A 285 0.26 -2.50 -7.81
CA GLY A 285 1.27 -1.46 -7.90
C GLY A 285 1.09 -0.29 -6.94
N GLY A 286 2.07 0.62 -6.93
CA GLY A 286 2.05 1.79 -6.06
C GLY A 286 2.64 1.54 -4.69
N VAL A 287 1.79 1.19 -3.72
CA VAL A 287 2.17 0.90 -2.33
C VAL A 287 1.59 -0.45 -1.89
N SER A 288 2.46 -1.34 -1.45
CA SER A 288 2.09 -2.68 -0.95
C SER A 288 2.86 -3.03 0.32
N ALA A 289 2.37 -4.02 1.08
CA ALA A 289 3.08 -4.54 2.24
C ALA A 289 3.01 -6.07 2.31
N LEU A 290 4.17 -6.70 2.54
CA LEU A 290 4.30 -8.14 2.72
C LEU A 290 5.06 -8.42 4.01
N SER A 291 4.59 -9.41 4.78
CA SER A 291 5.37 -9.93 5.89
C SER A 291 6.65 -10.59 5.38
N LYS A 292 7.65 -10.74 6.26
CA LYS A 292 8.89 -11.47 5.94
C LYS A 292 8.59 -12.84 5.34
N GLN A 293 7.64 -13.56 5.91
CA GLN A 293 7.23 -14.89 5.45
C GLN A 293 6.56 -14.84 4.06
N GLN A 294 5.63 -13.90 3.84
CA GLN A 294 4.95 -13.74 2.55
C GLN A 294 5.98 -13.45 1.45
N PHE A 295 6.90 -12.51 1.68
CA PHE A 295 7.93 -12.14 0.71
C PHE A 295 8.90 -13.28 0.40
N LEU A 296 9.38 -14.01 1.43
CA LEU A 296 10.24 -15.17 1.23
C LEU A 296 9.53 -16.31 0.49
N SER A 297 8.25 -16.54 0.76
CA SER A 297 7.49 -17.62 0.12
C SER A 297 7.42 -17.48 -1.40
N ILE A 298 7.37 -16.25 -1.92
CA ILE A 298 7.36 -15.97 -3.36
C ILE A 298 8.75 -15.81 -3.98
N ASN A 299 9.82 -16.08 -3.22
CA ASN A 299 11.20 -15.81 -3.63
C ASN A 299 11.42 -14.32 -3.94
N GLY A 300 10.77 -13.41 -3.21
CA GLY A 300 10.77 -11.98 -3.52
C GLY A 300 10.20 -11.65 -4.90
N PHE A 301 10.64 -10.52 -5.44
CA PHE A 301 10.14 -9.93 -6.69
C PHE A 301 11.04 -10.30 -7.89
N PRO A 302 10.57 -10.22 -9.15
CA PRO A 302 11.41 -10.50 -10.30
C PRO A 302 12.54 -9.46 -10.45
N ASN A 303 13.74 -9.87 -10.86
CA ASN A 303 14.87 -8.95 -11.07
C ASN A 303 15.01 -8.50 -12.52
N ASN A 304 14.29 -9.11 -13.46
CA ASN A 304 14.50 -8.94 -14.89
C ASN A 304 13.50 -7.97 -15.57
N TYR A 305 12.71 -7.22 -14.80
CA TYR A 305 11.83 -6.16 -15.30
C TYR A 305 12.60 -4.84 -15.39
N TRP A 306 13.19 -4.59 -16.55
CA TRP A 306 13.88 -3.33 -16.86
C TRP A 306 12.95 -2.39 -17.63
N GLY A 307 12.79 -1.16 -17.12
CA GLY A 307 11.84 -0.19 -17.66
C GLY A 307 10.44 -0.30 -17.04
N TRP A 308 9.47 0.36 -17.64
CA TRP A 308 8.16 0.56 -17.02
C TRP A 308 7.17 -0.58 -17.29
N GLY A 309 6.65 -1.16 -16.20
CA GLY A 309 5.39 -1.89 -16.15
C GLY A 309 5.49 -3.42 -16.25
N GLY A 310 4.52 -4.06 -15.61
CA GLY A 310 4.28 -5.51 -15.59
C GLY A 310 4.92 -6.26 -14.42
N GLU A 311 5.86 -5.65 -13.72
CA GLU A 311 6.49 -6.22 -12.53
C GLU A 311 5.48 -6.40 -11.39
N ASP A 312 4.56 -5.44 -11.21
CA ASP A 312 3.52 -5.53 -10.18
C ASP A 312 2.51 -6.65 -10.47
N ASP A 313 2.24 -6.93 -11.75
CA ASP A 313 1.37 -8.03 -12.19
C ASP A 313 2.07 -9.39 -11.98
N ASP A 314 3.39 -9.47 -12.23
CA ASP A 314 4.20 -10.64 -11.89
C ASP A 314 4.16 -10.92 -10.40
N ILE A 315 4.35 -9.88 -9.57
CA ILE A 315 4.26 -9.99 -8.11
C ILE A 315 2.88 -10.50 -7.69
N PHE A 316 1.80 -9.97 -8.26
CA PHE A 316 0.46 -10.48 -8.02
C PHE A 316 0.33 -11.97 -8.38
N ASN A 317 0.82 -12.38 -9.55
CA ASN A 317 0.79 -13.77 -10.00
C ASN A 317 1.56 -14.68 -9.03
N ARG A 318 2.75 -14.28 -8.58
CA ARG A 318 3.53 -15.03 -7.59
C ARG A 318 2.76 -15.25 -6.29
N LEU A 319 2.09 -14.21 -5.81
CA LEU A 319 1.26 -14.28 -4.59
C LEU A 319 0.14 -15.30 -4.76
N VAL A 320 -0.59 -15.23 -5.87
CA VAL A 320 -1.69 -16.16 -6.18
C VAL A 320 -1.19 -17.60 -6.35
N PHE A 321 -0.04 -17.82 -7.01
CA PHE A 321 0.56 -19.15 -7.15
C PHE A 321 1.02 -19.76 -5.82
N ARG A 322 1.25 -18.93 -4.79
CA ARG A 322 1.49 -19.39 -3.41
C ARG A 322 0.21 -19.49 -2.57
N GLY A 323 -0.97 -19.40 -3.19
CA GLY A 323 -2.26 -19.55 -2.51
C GLY A 323 -2.65 -18.34 -1.65
N MET A 324 -2.00 -17.19 -1.84
CA MET A 324 -2.35 -15.96 -1.14
C MET A 324 -3.41 -15.17 -1.90
N SER A 325 -4.16 -14.36 -1.16
CA SER A 325 -5.14 -13.40 -1.69
C SER A 325 -4.73 -11.97 -1.31
N ILE A 326 -5.28 -10.96 -1.98
CA ILE A 326 -4.88 -9.57 -1.71
C ILE A 326 -5.81 -8.95 -0.66
N SER A 327 -5.23 -8.54 0.48
CA SER A 327 -5.89 -7.69 1.47
C SER A 327 -5.86 -6.23 1.03
N ARG A 328 -6.96 -5.50 1.24
CA ARG A 328 -7.11 -4.08 0.88
C ARG A 328 -7.83 -3.29 1.96
N PRO A 329 -7.49 -2.01 2.19
CA PRO A 329 -8.31 -1.11 3.00
C PRO A 329 -9.66 -0.88 2.31
N ASN A 330 -10.61 -0.33 3.07
CA ASN A 330 -11.76 0.31 2.47
C ASN A 330 -11.28 1.40 1.48
N ALA A 331 -11.92 1.51 0.31
CA ALA A 331 -11.48 2.42 -0.75
C ALA A 331 -11.51 3.91 -0.37
N VAL A 332 -12.33 4.32 0.62
CA VAL A 332 -12.37 5.70 1.13
C VAL A 332 -11.09 6.01 1.91
N VAL A 333 -10.72 5.12 2.83
CA VAL A 333 -9.47 5.20 3.62
C VAL A 333 -8.25 4.99 2.73
N GLY A 334 -8.36 4.11 1.74
CA GLY A 334 -7.29 3.74 0.84
C GLY A 334 -6.97 4.74 -0.27
N ARG A 335 -7.43 5.99 -0.14
CA ARG A 335 -7.15 7.06 -1.11
C ARG A 335 -5.71 7.52 -1.02
N CYS A 336 -5.08 7.71 -2.18
CA CYS A 336 -3.72 8.25 -2.29
C CYS A 336 -3.67 9.37 -3.32
N ARG A 337 -2.81 10.36 -3.07
CA ARG A 337 -2.51 11.45 -3.99
C ARG A 337 -1.13 11.23 -4.62
N MET A 338 -1.04 11.32 -5.94
CA MET A 338 0.21 11.20 -6.68
C MET A 338 0.88 12.57 -6.85
N ILE A 339 2.17 12.67 -6.53
CA ILE A 339 3.01 13.81 -6.91
C ILE A 339 3.18 13.77 -8.42
N ARG A 340 2.58 14.74 -9.11
CA ARG A 340 2.57 14.76 -10.58
C ARG A 340 3.98 14.99 -11.12
N HIS A 341 4.34 14.22 -12.14
CA HIS A 341 5.59 14.40 -12.88
C HIS A 341 5.40 14.00 -14.34
N SER A 342 6.24 14.56 -15.23
CA SER A 342 6.37 14.03 -16.58
C SER A 342 6.97 12.63 -16.52
N ARG A 343 6.64 11.78 -17.50
CA ARG A 343 7.27 10.46 -17.62
C ARG A 343 8.80 10.58 -17.65
N ASP A 344 9.48 9.73 -16.87
CA ASP A 344 10.94 9.75 -16.81
C ASP A 344 11.55 9.36 -18.16
N LYS A 345 12.54 10.13 -18.60
CA LYS A 345 13.42 9.73 -19.70
C LYS A 345 14.12 8.44 -19.29
N LYS A 346 14.29 7.45 -20.19
CA LYS A 346 14.91 6.13 -19.90
C LYS A 346 14.08 5.21 -18.99
N ASN A 347 12.77 5.42 -18.95
CA ASN A 347 11.79 4.51 -18.34
C ASN A 347 10.69 4.19 -19.38
N GLU A 348 11.14 3.79 -20.57
CA GLU A 348 10.30 3.33 -21.66
C GLU A 348 9.49 2.09 -21.23
N PRO A 349 8.31 1.83 -21.83
CA PRO A 349 7.55 0.64 -21.48
C PRO A 349 8.40 -0.60 -21.73
N ASN A 350 8.46 -1.51 -20.76
CA ASN A 350 9.17 -2.77 -20.94
C ASN A 350 8.48 -3.56 -22.08
N PRO A 351 9.15 -3.79 -23.23
CA PRO A 351 8.53 -4.45 -24.37
C PRO A 351 8.19 -5.92 -24.08
N GLN A 352 8.87 -6.53 -23.11
CA GLN A 352 8.71 -7.94 -22.74
C GLN A 352 7.71 -8.15 -21.61
N ARG A 353 7.05 -7.10 -21.11
CA ARG A 353 6.21 -7.18 -19.90
C ARG A 353 5.11 -8.25 -19.96
N PHE A 354 4.40 -8.36 -21.08
CA PHE A 354 3.28 -9.31 -21.20
C PHE A 354 3.78 -10.75 -21.30
N ASP A 355 4.88 -10.94 -22.00
CA ASP A 355 5.55 -12.23 -22.10
C ASP A 355 6.04 -12.69 -20.72
N ARG A 356 6.70 -11.81 -19.96
CA ARG A 356 7.17 -12.14 -18.61
C ARG A 356 6.04 -12.44 -17.63
N ILE A 357 4.92 -11.71 -17.70
CA ILE A 357 3.71 -11.98 -16.90
C ILE A 357 3.14 -13.37 -17.22
N ALA A 358 3.11 -13.76 -18.50
CA ALA A 358 2.63 -15.07 -18.90
C ALA A 358 3.54 -16.19 -18.34
N HIS A 359 4.83 -15.92 -18.19
CA HIS A 359 5.84 -16.87 -17.75
C HIS A 359 6.24 -16.73 -16.26
N THR A 360 5.43 -16.04 -15.44
CA THR A 360 5.72 -15.90 -14.00
C THR A 360 5.82 -17.27 -13.33
N LYS A 361 4.98 -18.23 -13.71
CA LYS A 361 4.96 -19.57 -13.08
C LYS A 361 6.26 -20.34 -13.32
N GLU A 362 6.86 -20.25 -14.52
CA GLU A 362 8.13 -20.91 -14.79
C GLU A 362 9.30 -20.18 -14.11
N THR A 363 9.26 -18.85 -14.05
CA THR A 363 10.42 -18.04 -13.67
C THR A 363 10.50 -17.68 -12.19
N MET A 364 9.38 -17.70 -11.44
CA MET A 364 9.36 -17.15 -10.06
C MET A 364 10.33 -17.83 -9.09
N LEU A 365 10.67 -19.11 -9.33
CA LEU A 365 11.61 -19.86 -8.50
C LEU A 365 13.08 -19.68 -8.90
N SER A 366 13.37 -19.16 -10.09
CA SER A 366 14.73 -18.94 -10.60
C SER A 366 15.10 -17.45 -10.73
N ASP A 367 14.10 -16.57 -10.82
CA ASP A 367 14.29 -15.12 -10.81
C ASP A 367 13.63 -14.50 -9.57
N GLY A 368 14.46 -14.08 -8.62
CA GLY A 368 14.00 -13.48 -7.37
C GLY A 368 15.14 -13.23 -6.38
N LEU A 369 14.86 -13.36 -5.09
CA LEU A 369 15.88 -13.23 -4.05
C LEU A 369 17.06 -14.16 -4.28
N ASN A 370 16.83 -15.41 -4.67
CA ASN A 370 17.92 -16.36 -4.89
C ASN A 370 18.89 -15.98 -6.02
N SER A 371 18.47 -15.18 -6.99
CA SER A 371 19.30 -14.70 -8.11
C SER A 371 19.64 -13.20 -8.01
N LEU A 372 19.28 -12.55 -6.90
CA LEU A 372 19.53 -11.13 -6.71
C LEU A 372 21.03 -10.84 -6.59
N THR A 373 21.57 -10.17 -7.60
CA THR A 373 22.95 -9.65 -7.68
C THR A 373 22.95 -8.12 -7.71
N TYR A 374 23.83 -7.51 -6.91
CA TYR A 374 24.04 -6.07 -6.81
C TYR A 374 25.31 -5.79 -6.01
N GLU A 375 25.81 -4.56 -6.09
CA GLU A 375 26.89 -4.03 -5.27
C GLU A 375 26.38 -2.81 -4.49
N VAL A 376 26.69 -2.73 -3.20
CA VAL A 376 26.42 -1.54 -2.38
C VAL A 376 27.61 -0.60 -2.53
N LEU A 377 27.37 0.55 -3.16
CA LEU A 377 28.41 1.56 -3.36
C LEU A 377 28.52 2.50 -2.16
N GLU A 378 27.39 2.82 -1.53
CA GLU A 378 27.34 3.78 -0.43
C GLU A 378 26.11 3.57 0.47
N ILE A 379 26.29 3.76 1.78
CA ILE A 379 25.20 3.83 2.76
C ILE A 379 25.30 5.16 3.52
N GLN A 380 24.27 5.99 3.42
CA GLN A 380 24.19 7.28 4.11
C GLN A 380 22.99 7.29 5.07
N LYS A 381 23.24 7.50 6.36
CA LYS A 381 22.19 7.61 7.39
C LYS A 381 21.88 9.09 7.66
N TYR A 382 20.89 9.63 6.95
CA TYR A 382 20.37 10.98 7.18
C TYR A 382 19.46 11.01 8.42
N PRO A 383 19.12 12.19 8.97
CA PRO A 383 18.21 12.27 10.11
C PRO A 383 16.86 11.57 9.89
N LEU A 384 16.34 11.63 8.66
CA LEU A 384 14.97 11.21 8.32
C LEU A 384 14.89 9.90 7.54
N TYR A 385 16.00 9.39 6.99
CA TYR A 385 16.00 8.16 6.20
C TYR A 385 17.41 7.59 6.07
N THR A 386 17.51 6.32 5.70
CA THR A 386 18.75 5.69 5.24
C THR A 386 18.72 5.59 3.73
N GLN A 387 19.72 6.15 3.06
CA GLN A 387 19.91 5.98 1.62
C GLN A 387 20.96 4.90 1.37
N ILE A 388 20.63 3.96 0.49
CA ILE A 388 21.54 2.91 0.05
C ILE A 388 21.70 3.04 -1.46
N THR A 389 22.87 3.48 -1.90
CA THR A 389 23.19 3.60 -3.32
C THR A 389 23.77 2.28 -3.80
N VAL A 390 23.17 1.71 -4.84
CA VAL A 390 23.51 0.37 -5.35
C VAL A 390 23.71 0.35 -6.87
N GLU A 391 24.68 -0.43 -7.31
CA GLU A 391 24.81 -0.86 -8.70
C GLU A 391 24.09 -2.21 -8.87
N ILE A 392 23.16 -2.28 -9.82
CA ILE A 392 22.29 -3.45 -10.02
C ILE A 392 22.50 -4.11 -11.39
N GLY A 393 23.52 -3.67 -12.14
CA GLY A 393 23.85 -4.15 -13.45
C GLY A 393 22.98 -3.54 -14.55
N THR A 394 22.97 -4.21 -15.70
CA THR A 394 22.21 -3.81 -16.89
C THR A 394 21.34 -4.96 -17.37
N PRO A 395 20.30 -4.68 -18.19
CA PRO A 395 19.54 -5.73 -18.85
C PRO A 395 20.47 -6.67 -19.62
N SER A 396 20.34 -7.97 -19.35
CA SER A 396 21.13 -9.04 -19.97
C SER A 396 20.55 -9.51 -21.29
#